data_AF-A0A923YB88-F1
#
_entry.id   AF-A0A923YB88-F1
#
_cell.length_a   1.000
_cell.length_b   1.000
_cell.length_c   1.000
_cell.angle_alpha   90.00
_cell.angle_beta   90.00
_cell.angle_gamma   90.00
#
_symmetry.space_group_name_H-M   'P 1'
#
loop_
_entity.id
_entity.type
_entity.pdbx_description
1 polymer ?
#
loop_
_entity_poly.entity_id
_entity_poly.type
_entity_poly.pdbx_seq_one_letter_code
_entity_poly.pdbx_strand_id
1 'polypeptide(L)'
;MEKGLLSSIQSLLGIKKTPMSCCKDCLSLLYSVLDGEATENEIKYLNEHVNGCSPCYQHYHIEKAVKELIKYKIAKKEVPSDLINCIKNKLNQ
;
A
#
# COMPACT_ATOMS: atom_id res chain seq x y z
N MET A 1 -7.44 7.84 7.85
CA MET A 1 -8.62 7.28 7.15
C MET A 1 -8.20 6.83 5.74
N GLU A 2 -7.21 5.94 5.61
CA GLU A 2 -6.64 5.59 4.28
C GLU A 2 -6.58 4.09 3.98
N LYS A 3 -7.24 3.24 4.79
CA LYS A 3 -7.32 1.78 4.56
C LYS A 3 -8.16 1.36 3.33
N GLY A 4 -8.58 2.32 2.50
CA GLY A 4 -9.58 2.13 1.43
C GLY A 4 -9.03 1.89 0.03
N LEU A 5 -7.79 2.27 -0.28
CA LEU A 5 -7.31 2.20 -1.66
C LEU A 5 -6.98 0.76 -2.07
N LEU A 6 -6.15 0.05 -1.29
CA LEU A 6 -5.70 -1.31 -1.62
C LEU A 6 -6.82 -2.36 -1.56
N SER A 7 -7.76 -2.23 -0.62
CA SER A 7 -8.95 -3.08 -0.55
C SER A 7 -9.88 -2.91 -1.77
N SER A 8 -9.97 -1.69 -2.31
CA SER A 8 -10.71 -1.42 -3.54
C SER A 8 -9.98 -1.97 -4.77
N ILE A 9 -8.65 -1.90 -4.80
CA ILE A 9 -7.80 -2.38 -5.90
C ILE A 9 -7.90 -3.91 -6.08
N GLN A 10 -7.94 -4.68 -4.98
CA GLN A 10 -8.11 -6.14 -5.04
C GLN A 10 -9.42 -6.55 -5.73
N SER A 11 -10.47 -5.74 -5.58
CA SER A 11 -11.76 -5.96 -6.26
C SER A 11 -11.70 -5.59 -7.74
N LEU A 12 -10.95 -4.55 -8.11
CA LEU A 12 -10.81 -4.08 -9.50
C LEU A 12 -9.96 -5.00 -10.38
N LEU A 13 -8.95 -5.68 -9.80
CA LEU A 13 -8.03 -6.52 -10.55
C LEU A 13 -8.47 -8.00 -10.67
N GLY A 14 -9.63 -8.37 -10.12
CA GLY A 14 -10.14 -9.75 -10.19
C GLY A 14 -9.21 -10.79 -9.56
N ILE A 15 -8.31 -10.37 -8.66
CA ILE A 15 -7.37 -11.25 -7.97
C ILE A 15 -8.19 -12.07 -6.96
N LYS A 16 -8.39 -13.35 -7.26
CA LYS A 16 -9.07 -14.29 -6.37
C LYS A 16 -8.28 -14.33 -5.05
N LYS A 17 -8.91 -13.97 -3.92
CA LYS A 17 -8.31 -14.16 -2.59
C LYS A 17 -7.96 -15.64 -2.43
N THR A 18 -6.70 -16.00 -2.60
CA THR A 18 -6.19 -17.27 -2.12
C THR A 18 -6.40 -17.29 -0.61
N PRO A 19 -6.86 -18.41 -0.02
CA PRO A 19 -7.10 -18.49 1.40
C PRO A 19 -5.78 -18.24 2.14
N MET A 20 -5.66 -17.03 2.66
CA MET A 20 -4.51 -16.53 3.39
C MET A 20 -4.54 -17.14 4.79
N SER A 21 -4.17 -18.41 4.89
CA SER A 21 -4.21 -19.15 6.16
C SER A 21 -2.86 -19.21 6.87
N CYS A 22 -1.77 -18.69 6.29
CA CYS A 22 -0.45 -18.85 6.90
C CYS A 22 -0.20 -17.85 8.03
N CYS A 23 -0.47 -16.55 7.85
CA CYS A 23 -0.20 -15.53 8.86
C CYS A 23 -1.19 -14.35 8.77
N LYS A 24 -2.14 -14.24 9.71
CA LYS A 24 -3.15 -13.15 9.74
C LYS A 24 -2.53 -11.75 9.86
N ASP A 25 -1.42 -11.62 10.58
CA ASP A 25 -0.82 -10.31 10.88
C ASP A 25 0.15 -9.81 9.81
N CYS A 26 0.68 -10.73 8.98
CA CYS A 26 1.62 -10.39 7.91
C CYS A 26 0.99 -9.48 6.85
N LEU A 27 -0.30 -9.65 6.55
CA LEU A 27 -0.98 -8.86 5.54
C LEU A 27 -1.17 -7.40 5.96
N SER A 28 -1.60 -7.20 7.20
CA SER A 28 -1.77 -5.84 7.75
C SER A 28 -0.45 -5.09 7.71
N LEU A 29 0.63 -5.77 8.13
CA LEU A 29 1.97 -5.21 8.12
C LEU A 29 2.49 -4.94 6.70
N LEU A 30 2.21 -5.84 5.75
CA LEU A 30 2.53 -5.68 4.33
C LEU A 30 1.96 -4.37 3.78
N TYR A 31 0.69 -4.09 4.05
CA TYR A 31 0.07 -2.86 3.58
C TYR A 31 0.67 -1.62 4.22
N SER A 32 0.90 -1.62 5.53
CA SER A 32 1.59 -0.50 6.20
C SER A 32 2.98 -0.25 5.63
N VAL A 33 3.74 -1.31 5.31
CA VAL A 33 5.05 -1.18 4.65
C VAL A 33 4.92 -0.61 3.24
N LEU A 34 3.96 -1.11 2.45
CA LEU A 34 3.77 -0.61 1.09
C LEU A 34 3.36 0.86 1.11
N ASP A 35 2.45 1.27 1.99
CA ASP A 35 1.94 2.64 2.13
C ASP A 35 2.91 3.62 2.78
N GLY A 36 4.04 3.13 3.31
CA GLY A 36 5.06 3.97 3.95
C GLY A 36 4.70 4.41 5.36
N GLU A 37 3.71 3.74 5.98
CA GLU A 37 3.25 3.97 7.35
C GLU A 37 3.97 3.10 8.38
N ALA A 38 4.78 2.13 7.93
CA ALA A 38 5.53 1.23 8.80
C ALA A 38 6.85 1.83 9.29
N THR A 39 7.22 1.50 10.52
CA THR A 39 8.52 1.78 11.12
C THR A 39 9.64 0.94 10.50
N GLU A 40 10.90 1.36 10.66
CA GLU A 40 12.06 0.59 10.19
C GLU A 40 12.11 -0.83 10.75
N ASN A 41 11.71 -1.00 12.02
CA ASN A 41 11.64 -2.31 12.68
C ASN A 41 10.59 -3.21 12.04
N GLU A 42 9.43 -2.66 11.71
CA GLU A 42 8.34 -3.36 11.04
C GLU A 42 8.71 -3.77 9.61
N ILE A 43 9.41 -2.89 8.89
CA ILE A 43 9.94 -3.19 7.56
C ILE A 43 10.93 -4.36 7.65
N LYS A 44 11.84 -4.34 8.62
CA LYS A 44 12.84 -5.41 8.81
C LYS A 44 12.16 -6.73 9.16
N TYR A 45 11.24 -6.72 10.12
CA TYR A 45 10.46 -7.90 10.52
C TYR A 45 9.70 -8.50 9.35
N LEU A 46 9.02 -7.67 8.54
CA LEU A 46 8.31 -8.15 7.36
C LEU A 46 9.28 -8.80 6.37
N ASN A 47 10.42 -8.17 6.07
CA ASN A 47 11.39 -8.75 5.14
C ASN A 47 11.92 -10.11 5.62
N GLU A 48 12.26 -10.24 6.90
CA GLU A 48 12.71 -11.50 7.50
C GLU A 48 11.61 -12.58 7.43
N HIS A 49 10.38 -12.22 7.76
CA HIS A 49 9.22 -13.11 7.71
C HIS A 49 8.95 -13.63 6.29
N VAL A 50 8.91 -12.71 5.32
CA VAL A 50 8.56 -12.99 3.94
C VAL A 50 9.64 -13.87 3.27
N ASN A 51 10.91 -13.73 3.67
CA ASN A 51 11.99 -14.61 3.22
C ASN A 51 11.87 -16.05 3.76
N GLY A 52 11.29 -16.23 4.96
CA GLY A 52 11.06 -17.56 5.56
C GLY A 52 9.72 -18.20 5.21
N CYS A 53 8.79 -17.44 4.62
CA CYS A 53 7.41 -17.85 4.41
C CYS A 53 7.03 -17.74 2.92
N SER A 54 7.15 -18.86 2.19
CA SER A 54 6.83 -18.95 0.76
C SER A 54 5.44 -18.38 0.36
N PRO A 55 4.32 -18.66 1.07
CA PRO A 55 3.04 -18.08 0.70
C PRO A 55 2.98 -16.55 0.93
N CYS A 56 3.63 -16.03 1.97
CA CYS A 56 3.73 -14.60 2.19
C CYS A 56 4.66 -13.92 1.16
N TYR A 57 5.72 -14.59 0.71
CA TYR A 57 6.61 -14.12 -0.36
C TYR A 57 5.86 -13.87 -1.67
N GLN A 58 5.09 -14.86 -2.11
CA GLN A 58 4.30 -14.73 -3.33
C GLN A 58 3.29 -13.57 -3.22
N HIS A 59 2.64 -13.45 -2.06
CA HIS A 59 1.67 -12.38 -1.84
C HIS A 59 2.33 -10.99 -1.80
N TYR A 60 3.45 -10.84 -1.07
CA TYR A 60 4.25 -9.62 -1.05
C TYR A 60 4.64 -9.16 -2.46
N HIS A 61 5.09 -10.09 -3.31
CA HIS A 61 5.46 -9.77 -4.69
C HIS A 61 4.28 -9.31 -5.54
N ILE A 62 3.12 -9.95 -5.42
CA ILE A 62 1.92 -9.54 -6.16
C ILE A 62 1.49 -8.14 -5.73
N GLU A 63 1.34 -7.88 -4.42
CA GLU A 63 0.89 -6.59 -3.91
C GLU A 63 1.88 -5.47 -4.26
N LYS A 64 3.19 -5.74 -4.21
CA LYS A 64 4.22 -4.80 -4.66
C LYS A 64 4.11 -4.50 -6.16
N ALA A 65 3.95 -5.52 -7.00
CA ALA A 65 3.79 -5.33 -8.44
C ALA A 65 2.54 -4.52 -8.77
N VAL A 66 1.42 -4.79 -8.09
CA VAL A 66 0.18 -4.02 -8.22
C VAL A 66 0.40 -2.55 -7.86
N LYS A 67 1.07 -2.27 -6.73
CA LYS A 67 1.37 -0.89 -6.32
C LYS A 67 2.21 -0.14 -7.37
N GLU A 68 3.20 -0.79 -7.94
CA GLU A 68 4.05 -0.19 -8.99
C GLU A 68 3.27 0.03 -10.30
N LEU A 69 2.41 -0.91 -10.70
CA LEU A 69 1.53 -0.74 -11.86
C LEU A 69 0.62 0.47 -11.71
N ILE A 70 0.06 0.68 -10.52
CA ILE A 70 -0.82 1.82 -10.24
C ILE A 70 -0.06 3.13 -10.31
N LYS A 71 1.12 3.21 -9.69
CA LYS A 71 1.99 4.39 -9.78
C LYS A 71 2.33 4.74 -11.22
N TYR A 72 2.48 3.73 -12.08
CA TYR A 72 2.79 3.91 -13.49
C TYR A 72 1.56 4.30 -14.34
N LYS A 73 0.39 3.71 -14.08
CA LYS A 73 -0.82 3.90 -14.90
C LYS A 73 -1.71 5.06 -14.45
N ILE A 74 -1.56 5.54 -13.21
CA ILE A 74 -2.34 6.70 -12.74
C ILE A 74 -1.82 7.98 -13.40
N ALA A 75 -2.75 8.71 -14.03
CA ALA A 75 -2.48 10.06 -14.51
C ALA A 75 -2.23 10.99 -13.32
N LYS A 76 -1.02 11.53 -13.22
CA LYS A 76 -0.69 12.59 -12.27
C LYS A 76 -1.32 13.88 -12.74
N LYS A 77 -2.45 14.26 -12.14
CA LYS A 77 -3.09 15.56 -12.37
C LYS A 77 -2.46 16.59 -11.46
N GLU A 78 -2.21 17.78 -12.00
CA GLU A 78 -1.80 18.92 -11.19
C GLU A 78 -2.91 19.31 -10.22
N VAL A 79 -2.50 19.70 -9.01
CA VAL A 79 -3.44 20.14 -7.98
C VAL A 79 -4.03 21.49 -8.39
N PRO A 80 -5.37 21.68 -8.34
CA PRO A 80 -5.98 22.96 -8.69
C PRO A 80 -5.40 24.13 -7.88
N SER A 81 -5.11 25.24 -8.55
CA SER A 81 -4.51 26.45 -7.97
C SER A 81 -5.28 26.98 -6.76
N ASP A 82 -6.62 26.88 -6.80
CA ASP A 82 -7.50 27.32 -5.72
C ASP A 82 -7.26 26.54 -4.42
N LEU A 83 -7.02 25.23 -4.52
CA LEU A 83 -6.71 24.40 -3.37
C LEU A 83 -5.35 24.76 -2.78
N ILE A 84 -4.36 25.00 -3.64
CA ILE A 84 -3.02 25.44 -3.23
C ILE A 84 -3.10 26.76 -2.46
N ASN A 85 -3.85 27.74 -2.99
CA ASN A 85 -4.02 29.04 -2.35
C ASN A 85 -4.76 28.94 -1.01
N CYS A 86 -5.79 28.10 -0.93
CA CYS A 86 -6.51 27.84 0.32
C CYS A 86 -5.57 27.30 1.41
N ILE A 87 -4.72 26.32 1.07
CA ILE A 87 -3.75 25.74 2.00
C ILE A 87 -2.73 26.79 2.45
N LYS A 88 -2.15 27.56 1.51
CA LYS A 88 -1.18 28.62 1.83
C LYS A 88 -1.76 29.67 2.78
N ASN A 89 -3.01 30.09 2.55
CA ASN A 89 -3.67 31.07 3.41
C ASN A 89 -3.84 30.54 4.83
N LYS A 90 -4.18 29.25 5.02
CA LYS A 90 -4.32 28.66 6.35
C LYS A 90 -3.00 28.50 7.12
N LEU A 91 -1.86 28.39 6.44
CA LEU A 91 -0.54 28.28 7.08
C LEU A 91 0.02 29.65 7.51
N ASN A 92 -0.44 30.73 6.88
CA ASN A 92 0.03 32.10 7.13
C ASN A 92 -0.90 32.88 8.08
N GLN A 93 -1.87 32.21 8.72
CA GLN A 93 -2.71 32.74 9.80
C GLN A 93 -2.12 32.35 11.16
#